data_AF-A0A817Z0U6-F1
#
_entry.id   AF-A0A817Z0U6-F1
#
_cell.length_a   1.000
_cell.length_b   1.000
_cell.length_c   1.000
_cell.angle_alpha   90.00
_cell.angle_beta   90.00
_cell.angle_gamma   90.00
#
_symmetry.space_group_name_H-M   'P 1'
#
loop_
_entity.id
_entity.type
_entity.pdbx_description
1 polymer ?
#
loop_
_entity_poly.entity_id
_entity_poly.type
_entity_poly.pdbx_seq_one_letter_code
_entity_poly.pdbx_strand_id
1 'polypeptide(L)'
;MPWLSLRRRAMFNMYQRMTQRSSFTFFIIIVTIILLGFHLLSSDNISIQKQQPCTSKSNEFKEFQQSNYNSSSLKPIIFIGGMPRSGTTLMRAILDSHPLVRCGEETRVIPRILSMRTAWKKSHVEWNRLMAGGMTEEILDSAVRAFVYDILFHHSQSSDILCDKDPFVLKYASYISSMFPNSKFLLIIRDARAVIHSVMTRKVTITGFSLTDYRLNLKLWNKGMEIMFEQCKQVGEDKCLMVYYEQLVLQPKKSIENILKFLNLTWVDDVLHHEQFIGKKISLSKTEHSSDQVIKPINLEALTKWFGHIPSDVKQDLDILAPMLKRLGYNTKSDVPSYGNADQLVLDNMNRLKQNADFWNAKAKIYAHQLPNSTNLFNK
;
A
#
# COMPACT_ATOMS: atom_id res chain seq x y z
N MET A 1 -56.33 30.32 -81.41
CA MET A 1 -55.31 29.28 -81.73
C MET A 1 -54.04 29.99 -82.21
N PRO A 2 -53.05 30.25 -81.33
CA PRO A 2 -51.68 29.73 -81.56
C PRO A 2 -50.85 29.51 -80.27
N TRP A 3 -51.46 29.12 -79.14
CA TRP A 3 -50.76 28.96 -77.84
C TRP A 3 -50.43 27.51 -77.42
N LEU A 4 -50.90 26.49 -78.17
CA LEU A 4 -50.73 25.08 -77.81
C LEU A 4 -49.50 24.39 -78.43
N SER A 5 -48.87 24.97 -79.46
CA SER A 5 -47.69 24.39 -80.13
C SER A 5 -46.36 24.77 -79.47
N LEU A 6 -46.27 25.94 -78.81
CA LEU A 6 -45.07 26.40 -78.10
C LEU A 6 -44.84 25.66 -76.77
N ARG A 7 -45.91 25.26 -76.05
CA ARG A 7 -45.79 24.50 -74.78
C ARG A 7 -45.33 23.05 -74.96
N ARG A 8 -45.69 22.39 -76.08
CA ARG A 8 -45.29 21.00 -76.33
C ARG A 8 -43.80 20.86 -76.68
N ARG A 9 -43.21 21.83 -77.41
CA ARG A 9 -41.76 21.83 -77.68
C ARG A 9 -40.91 22.12 -76.43
N ALA A 10 -41.38 22.97 -75.52
CA ALA A 10 -40.67 23.26 -74.27
C ALA A 10 -40.65 22.05 -73.31
N MET A 11 -41.76 21.32 -73.19
CA MET A 11 -41.81 20.13 -72.32
C MET A 11 -41.00 18.95 -72.85
N PHE A 12 -40.94 18.74 -74.18
CA PHE A 12 -40.15 17.64 -74.75
C PHE A 12 -38.64 17.86 -74.58
N ASN A 13 -38.16 19.11 -74.73
CA ASN A 13 -36.76 19.46 -74.48
C ASN A 13 -36.38 19.42 -72.98
N MET A 14 -37.34 19.68 -72.08
CA MET A 14 -37.13 19.56 -70.63
C MET A 14 -37.05 18.09 -70.20
N TYR A 15 -37.88 17.22 -70.78
CA TYR A 15 -37.89 15.79 -70.49
C TYR A 15 -36.61 15.10 -70.98
N GLN A 16 -36.13 15.41 -72.20
CA GLN A 16 -34.84 14.89 -72.69
C GLN A 16 -33.63 15.38 -71.87
N ARG A 17 -33.67 16.62 -71.34
CA ARG A 17 -32.62 17.14 -70.43
C ARG A 17 -32.66 16.50 -69.04
N MET A 18 -33.83 16.06 -68.57
CA MET A 18 -33.96 15.36 -67.28
C MET A 18 -33.50 13.90 -67.35
N THR A 19 -33.74 13.20 -68.46
CA THR A 19 -33.32 11.79 -68.62
C THR A 19 -31.82 11.63 -68.85
N GLN A 20 -31.13 12.62 -69.45
CA GLN A 20 -29.66 12.63 -69.54
C GLN A 20 -28.96 12.96 -68.21
N ARG A 21 -29.57 13.83 -67.38
CA ARG A 21 -29.00 14.21 -66.06
C ARG A 21 -29.09 13.10 -65.03
N SER A 22 -30.13 12.25 -65.06
CA SER A 22 -30.26 11.14 -64.10
C SER A 22 -29.25 10.01 -64.38
N SER A 23 -28.94 9.72 -65.65
CA SER A 23 -27.91 8.72 -65.99
C SER A 23 -26.50 9.20 -65.63
N PHE A 24 -26.20 10.49 -65.75
CA PHE A 24 -24.89 11.04 -65.38
C PHE A 24 -24.69 11.12 -63.86
N THR A 25 -25.73 11.46 -63.09
CA THR A 25 -25.66 11.43 -61.62
C THR A 25 -25.57 10.01 -61.08
N PHE A 26 -26.27 9.05 -61.69
CA PHE A 26 -26.15 7.64 -61.31
C PHE A 26 -24.76 7.08 -61.66
N PHE A 27 -24.19 7.47 -62.80
CA PHE A 27 -22.82 7.11 -63.17
C PHE A 27 -21.78 7.72 -62.21
N ILE A 28 -21.94 8.99 -61.81
CA ILE A 28 -21.07 9.61 -60.81
C ILE A 28 -21.17 8.88 -59.47
N ILE A 29 -22.37 8.52 -59.00
CA ILE A 29 -22.55 7.80 -57.73
C ILE A 29 -21.87 6.43 -57.79
N ILE A 30 -22.04 5.68 -58.88
CA ILE A 30 -21.38 4.37 -59.06
C ILE A 30 -19.86 4.52 -59.12
N VAL A 31 -19.34 5.49 -59.88
CA VAL A 31 -17.90 5.76 -59.94
C VAL A 31 -17.36 6.22 -58.59
N THR A 32 -18.12 6.98 -57.80
CA THR A 32 -17.72 7.42 -56.46
C THR A 32 -17.70 6.24 -55.48
N ILE A 33 -18.66 5.32 -55.57
CA ILE A 33 -18.69 4.09 -54.77
C ILE A 33 -17.55 3.14 -55.17
N ILE A 34 -17.24 3.02 -56.46
CA ILE A 34 -16.11 2.22 -56.96
C ILE A 34 -14.78 2.86 -56.53
N LEU A 35 -14.66 4.19 -56.57
CA LEU A 35 -13.47 4.91 -56.10
C LEU A 35 -13.32 4.82 -54.58
N LEU A 36 -14.40 4.90 -53.80
CA LEU A 36 -14.37 4.66 -52.35
C LEU A 36 -14.03 3.20 -52.03
N GLY A 37 -14.55 2.24 -52.80
CA GLY A 37 -14.21 0.83 -52.71
C GLY A 37 -12.74 0.58 -53.01
N PHE A 38 -12.19 1.21 -54.06
CA PHE A 38 -10.75 1.18 -54.35
C PHE A 38 -9.93 1.89 -53.27
N HIS A 39 -10.42 2.98 -52.68
CA HIS A 39 -9.70 3.67 -51.60
C HIS A 39 -9.68 2.85 -50.30
N LEU A 40 -10.76 2.12 -49.99
CA LEU A 40 -10.85 1.21 -48.85
C LEU A 40 -10.07 -0.09 -49.08
N LEU A 41 -9.99 -0.58 -50.33
CA LEU A 41 -9.18 -1.74 -50.71
C LEU A 41 -7.69 -1.41 -50.92
N SER A 42 -7.33 -0.13 -51.14
CA SER A 42 -5.93 0.33 -51.25
C SER A 42 -5.36 0.91 -49.95
N SER A 43 -6.19 1.07 -48.91
CA SER A 43 -5.74 1.43 -47.56
C SER A 43 -5.18 0.26 -46.74
N ASP A 44 -5.17 -0.97 -47.27
CA ASP A 44 -4.48 -2.12 -46.68
C ASP A 44 -2.97 -2.14 -46.97
N ASN A 45 -2.35 -0.95 -46.96
CA ASN A 45 -0.90 -0.78 -46.82
C ASN A 45 -0.57 -0.08 -45.48
N ILE A 46 -1.34 -0.40 -44.43
CA ILE A 46 -0.75 -0.42 -43.11
C ILE A 46 0.27 -1.56 -43.15
N SER A 47 1.55 -1.18 -43.20
CA SER A 47 2.61 -2.08 -42.82
C SER A 47 2.22 -2.68 -41.46
N ILE A 48 1.74 -3.93 -41.51
CA ILE A 48 1.89 -4.82 -40.37
C ILE A 48 3.40 -4.90 -40.24
N GLN A 49 3.97 -4.02 -39.40
CA GLN A 49 5.14 -4.43 -38.64
C GLN A 49 4.70 -5.77 -38.09
N LYS A 50 5.21 -6.86 -38.67
CA LYS A 50 5.13 -8.18 -38.09
C LYS A 50 5.45 -7.91 -36.64
N GLN A 51 4.45 -8.06 -35.76
CA GLN A 51 4.73 -8.15 -34.34
C GLN A 51 5.78 -9.23 -34.29
N GLN A 52 7.01 -8.77 -34.02
CA GLN A 52 8.10 -9.65 -33.72
C GLN A 52 7.51 -10.53 -32.63
N PRO A 53 7.32 -11.84 -32.86
CA PRO A 53 6.66 -12.66 -31.87
C PRO A 53 7.43 -12.42 -30.58
N CYS A 54 6.74 -12.03 -29.50
CA CYS A 54 7.33 -11.83 -28.18
C CYS A 54 8.01 -13.14 -27.76
N THR A 55 9.21 -13.37 -28.27
CA THR A 55 9.93 -14.64 -28.17
C THR A 55 11.29 -14.45 -27.53
N SER A 56 11.78 -13.21 -27.41
CA SER A 56 13.04 -12.94 -26.70
C SER A 56 12.92 -12.78 -25.18
N LYS A 57 11.70 -12.82 -24.60
CA LYS A 57 11.49 -12.95 -23.14
C LYS A 57 10.68 -14.18 -22.74
N SER A 58 10.38 -15.06 -23.69
CA SER A 58 9.56 -16.24 -23.41
C SER A 58 10.26 -17.24 -22.49
N ASN A 59 11.59 -17.29 -22.51
CA ASN A 59 12.38 -18.14 -21.61
C ASN A 59 12.52 -17.53 -20.21
N GLU A 60 12.78 -16.22 -20.06
CA GLU A 60 12.78 -15.55 -18.75
C GLU A 60 11.41 -15.59 -18.08
N PHE A 61 10.32 -15.38 -18.84
CA PHE A 61 8.96 -15.42 -18.29
C PHE A 61 8.51 -16.86 -17.95
N LYS A 62 8.99 -17.87 -18.70
CA LYS A 62 8.76 -19.29 -18.38
C LYS A 62 9.61 -19.76 -17.21
N GLU A 63 10.87 -19.38 -17.09
CA GLU A 63 11.70 -19.64 -15.90
C GLU A 63 11.13 -18.92 -14.66
N PHE A 64 10.61 -17.71 -14.82
CA PHE A 64 9.93 -16.97 -13.77
C PHE A 64 8.62 -17.64 -13.33
N GLN A 65 7.81 -18.18 -14.27
CA GLN A 65 6.64 -18.96 -13.89
C GLN A 65 7.03 -20.29 -13.23
N GLN A 66 8.02 -21.02 -13.75
CA GLN A 66 8.38 -22.35 -13.25
C GLN A 66 9.08 -22.31 -11.88
N SER A 67 9.81 -21.23 -11.56
CA SER A 67 10.45 -21.01 -10.25
C SER A 67 9.50 -20.48 -9.16
N ASN A 68 8.37 -19.86 -9.54
CA ASN A 68 7.37 -19.33 -8.60
C ASN A 68 6.38 -20.38 -8.06
N TYR A 69 6.35 -21.60 -8.63
CA TYR A 69 5.43 -22.66 -8.18
C TYR A 69 5.99 -23.60 -7.11
N ASN A 70 7.32 -23.65 -6.92
CA ASN A 70 7.89 -24.34 -5.77
C ASN A 70 7.99 -23.37 -4.59
N SER A 71 7.16 -23.55 -3.57
CA SER A 71 7.22 -22.76 -2.33
C SER A 71 8.59 -22.81 -1.63
N SER A 72 9.41 -23.82 -1.97
CA SER A 72 10.78 -23.99 -1.46
C SER A 72 11.82 -23.07 -2.10
N SER A 73 11.55 -22.42 -3.24
CA SER A 73 12.49 -21.49 -3.90
C SER A 73 12.23 -20.01 -3.63
N LEU A 74 11.12 -19.67 -2.97
CA LEU A 74 10.82 -18.28 -2.61
C LEU A 74 11.70 -17.83 -1.45
N LYS A 75 12.24 -16.62 -1.58
CA LYS A 75 12.98 -15.98 -0.49
C LYS A 75 12.10 -15.85 0.76
N PRO A 76 12.66 -15.97 1.99
CA PRO A 76 11.93 -15.67 3.21
C PRO A 76 11.42 -14.22 3.20
N ILE A 77 10.23 -14.00 3.75
CA ILE A 77 9.55 -12.70 3.75
C ILE A 77 9.17 -12.30 5.18
N ILE A 78 9.43 -11.05 5.54
CA ILE A 78 9.00 -10.44 6.80
C ILE A 78 7.87 -9.45 6.52
N PHE A 79 6.73 -9.60 7.17
CA PHE A 79 5.64 -8.61 7.10
C PHE A 79 5.53 -7.86 8.42
N ILE A 80 5.66 -6.54 8.37
CA ILE A 80 5.56 -5.65 9.53
C ILE A 80 4.24 -4.90 9.44
N GLY A 81 3.40 -5.00 10.47
CA GLY A 81 2.13 -4.27 10.50
C GLY A 81 1.68 -3.92 11.90
N GLY A 82 0.41 -3.55 12.02
CA GLY A 82 -0.18 -2.96 13.21
C GLY A 82 -0.97 -1.71 12.88
N MET A 83 -1.55 -1.07 13.88
CA MET A 83 -2.28 0.17 13.63
C MET A 83 -1.29 1.26 13.17
N PRO A 84 -1.60 2.08 12.15
CA PRO A 84 -0.76 3.23 11.81
C PRO A 84 -0.46 4.08 13.05
N ARG A 85 0.73 4.69 13.10
CA ARG A 85 1.25 5.44 14.27
C ARG A 85 1.66 4.58 15.47
N SER A 86 1.71 3.26 15.32
CA SER A 86 2.23 2.35 16.37
C SER A 86 3.76 2.17 16.35
N GLY A 87 4.50 2.81 15.44
CA GLY A 87 5.96 2.65 15.34
C GLY A 87 6.42 1.65 14.27
N THR A 88 5.54 1.26 13.34
CA THR A 88 5.85 0.34 12.23
C THR A 88 6.99 0.85 11.33
N THR A 89 7.06 2.15 11.04
CA THR A 89 8.17 2.72 10.26
C THR A 89 9.51 2.69 11.03
N LEU A 90 9.49 2.80 12.36
CA LEU A 90 10.72 2.63 13.15
C LEU A 90 11.21 1.18 13.08
N MET A 91 10.29 0.21 13.26
CA MET A 91 10.63 -1.21 13.18
C MET A 91 11.24 -1.57 11.83
N ARG A 92 10.63 -1.14 10.72
CA ARG A 92 11.18 -1.45 9.40
C ARG A 92 12.52 -0.76 9.15
N ALA A 93 12.74 0.45 9.69
CA ALA A 93 14.03 1.14 9.54
C ALA A 93 15.15 0.45 10.35
N ILE A 94 14.83 -0.06 11.53
CA ILE A 94 15.72 -0.93 12.30
C ILE A 94 16.09 -2.16 11.47
N LEU A 95 15.13 -2.83 10.84
CA LEU A 95 15.42 -4.00 10.00
C LEU A 95 16.13 -3.65 8.69
N ASP A 96 15.82 -2.53 8.03
CA ASP A 96 16.54 -2.03 6.84
C ASP A 96 18.03 -1.73 7.14
N SER A 97 18.40 -1.57 8.41
CA SER A 97 19.80 -1.44 8.79
C SER A 97 20.52 -2.79 8.92
N HIS A 98 19.81 -3.92 8.92
CA HIS A 98 20.43 -5.23 8.87
C HIS A 98 20.90 -5.55 7.44
N PRO A 99 22.13 -6.05 7.21
CA PRO A 99 22.68 -6.22 5.85
C PRO A 99 21.90 -7.23 4.98
N LEU A 100 21.21 -8.18 5.60
CA LEU A 100 20.42 -9.21 4.89
C LEU A 100 18.97 -8.80 4.59
N VAL A 101 18.47 -7.70 5.18
CA VAL A 101 17.04 -7.37 5.14
C VAL A 101 16.81 -6.05 4.42
N ARG A 102 15.79 -6.01 3.58
CA ARG A 102 15.28 -4.77 3.00
C ARG A 102 13.76 -4.75 2.97
N CYS A 103 13.20 -3.74 3.62
CA CYS A 103 11.78 -3.44 3.73
C CYS A 103 11.35 -2.32 2.78
N GLY A 104 12.10 -1.20 2.75
CA GLY A 104 11.72 -0.01 1.98
C GLY A 104 10.49 0.73 2.50
N GLU A 105 9.89 1.55 1.65
CA GLU A 105 8.69 2.35 1.91
C GLU A 105 7.38 1.54 1.91
N GLU A 106 6.27 2.15 2.34
CA GLU A 106 4.93 1.53 2.21
C GLU A 106 4.57 1.33 0.74
N THR A 107 4.23 0.09 0.36
CA THR A 107 3.84 -0.21 -1.03
C THR A 107 2.45 0.32 -1.34
N ARG A 108 1.57 0.39 -0.34
CA ARG A 108 0.15 0.81 -0.41
C ARG A 108 -0.74 -0.08 -1.28
N VAL A 109 -0.18 -0.82 -2.24
CA VAL A 109 -0.90 -1.67 -3.18
C VAL A 109 -1.13 -3.08 -2.64
N ILE A 110 -0.20 -3.63 -1.86
CA ILE A 110 -0.33 -4.93 -1.20
C ILE A 110 -1.59 -5.00 -0.31
N PRO A 111 -1.81 -4.09 0.66
CA PRO A 111 -3.03 -4.15 1.47
C PRO A 111 -4.32 -3.95 0.65
N ARG A 112 -4.25 -3.28 -0.52
CA ARG A 112 -5.42 -3.07 -1.39
C ARG A 112 -5.82 -4.34 -2.13
N ILE A 113 -4.86 -5.05 -2.74
CA ILE A 113 -5.16 -6.32 -3.42
C ILE A 113 -5.64 -7.37 -2.43
N LEU A 114 -5.05 -7.44 -1.22
CA LEU A 114 -5.49 -8.34 -0.16
C LEU A 114 -6.92 -8.02 0.33
N SER A 115 -7.24 -6.73 0.48
CA SER A 115 -8.59 -6.29 0.80
C SER A 115 -9.59 -6.67 -0.27
N MET A 116 -9.23 -6.51 -1.55
CA MET A 116 -10.10 -6.83 -2.68
C MET A 116 -10.37 -8.34 -2.76
N ARG A 117 -9.33 -9.18 -2.68
CA ARG A 117 -9.46 -10.64 -2.64
C ARG A 117 -10.35 -11.09 -1.46
N THR A 118 -10.13 -10.51 -0.28
CA THR A 118 -10.94 -10.82 0.91
C THR A 118 -12.40 -10.42 0.74
N ALA A 119 -12.68 -9.29 0.08
CA ALA A 119 -14.04 -8.85 -0.22
C ALA A 119 -14.77 -9.79 -1.17
N TRP A 120 -14.09 -10.29 -2.22
CA TRP A 120 -14.64 -11.30 -3.12
C TRP A 120 -15.02 -12.58 -2.36
N LYS A 121 -14.11 -13.11 -1.54
CA LYS A 121 -14.38 -14.33 -0.75
C LYS A 121 -15.50 -14.16 0.29
N LYS A 122 -15.64 -12.96 0.85
CA LYS A 122 -16.69 -12.65 1.84
C LYS A 122 -18.09 -12.55 1.22
N SER A 123 -18.19 -12.10 -0.03
CA SER A 123 -19.47 -11.97 -0.73
C SER A 123 -19.89 -13.30 -1.35
N HIS A 124 -20.89 -13.97 -0.77
CA HIS A 124 -21.36 -15.26 -1.28
C HIS A 124 -21.79 -15.20 -2.76
N VAL A 125 -22.49 -14.12 -3.14
CA VAL A 125 -22.95 -13.92 -4.53
C VAL A 125 -21.76 -13.79 -5.48
N GLU A 126 -20.78 -12.95 -5.13
CA GLU A 126 -19.63 -12.74 -6.01
C GLU A 126 -18.74 -13.97 -6.08
N TRP A 127 -18.50 -14.63 -4.94
CA TRP A 127 -17.72 -15.85 -4.88
C TRP A 127 -18.31 -16.95 -5.78
N ASN A 128 -19.62 -17.18 -5.72
CA ASN A 128 -20.29 -18.17 -6.57
C ASN A 128 -20.19 -17.81 -8.06
N ARG A 129 -20.26 -16.53 -8.41
CA ARG A 129 -20.08 -16.07 -9.80
C ARG A 129 -18.66 -16.32 -10.30
N LEU A 130 -17.65 -16.03 -9.47
CA LEU A 130 -16.25 -16.31 -9.79
C LEU A 130 -16.02 -17.82 -9.99
N MET A 131 -16.52 -18.66 -9.08
CA MET A 131 -16.40 -20.12 -9.19
C MET A 131 -17.09 -20.64 -10.46
N ALA A 132 -18.32 -20.19 -10.75
CA ALA A 132 -19.06 -20.58 -11.95
C ALA A 132 -18.37 -20.09 -13.24
N GLY A 133 -17.64 -18.98 -13.18
CA GLY A 133 -16.82 -18.45 -14.28
C GLY A 133 -15.45 -19.12 -14.40
N GLY A 134 -15.15 -20.17 -13.63
CA GLY A 134 -13.88 -20.88 -13.66
C GLY A 134 -12.72 -20.16 -12.95
N MET A 135 -12.97 -19.07 -12.24
CA MET A 135 -11.98 -18.38 -11.41
C MET A 135 -11.89 -19.05 -10.05
N THR A 136 -11.27 -20.24 -9.99
CA THR A 136 -11.18 -21.01 -8.74
C THR A 136 -10.32 -20.32 -7.67
N GLU A 137 -10.44 -20.76 -6.41
CA GLU A 137 -9.64 -20.22 -5.31
C GLU A 137 -8.13 -20.35 -5.61
N GLU A 138 -7.70 -21.47 -6.18
CA GLU A 138 -6.30 -21.72 -6.52
C GLU A 138 -5.77 -20.74 -7.56
N ILE A 139 -6.59 -20.39 -8.57
CA ILE A 139 -6.22 -19.42 -9.60
C ILE A 139 -6.11 -18.02 -8.99
N LEU A 140 -7.07 -17.62 -8.16
CA LEU A 140 -7.06 -16.32 -7.49
C LEU A 140 -5.88 -16.20 -6.53
N ASP A 141 -5.59 -17.24 -5.76
CA ASP A 141 -4.49 -17.27 -4.80
C ASP A 141 -3.15 -17.25 -5.54
N SER A 142 -3.02 -17.98 -6.65
CA SER A 142 -1.83 -17.94 -7.52
C SER A 142 -1.60 -16.55 -8.09
N ALA A 143 -2.65 -15.86 -8.55
CA ALA A 143 -2.55 -14.51 -9.11
C ALA A 143 -2.17 -13.48 -8.03
N VAL A 144 -2.80 -13.55 -6.85
CA VAL A 144 -2.48 -12.65 -5.72
C VAL A 144 -1.07 -12.91 -5.21
N ARG A 145 -0.65 -14.17 -5.09
CA ARG A 145 0.71 -14.54 -4.68
C ARG A 145 1.75 -13.98 -5.65
N ALA A 146 1.55 -14.16 -6.96
CA ALA A 146 2.45 -13.61 -7.97
C ALA A 146 2.53 -12.09 -7.90
N PHE A 147 1.38 -11.41 -7.81
CA PHE A 147 1.33 -9.95 -7.68
C PHE A 147 2.09 -9.46 -6.43
N VAL A 148 1.83 -10.06 -5.26
CA VAL A 148 2.48 -9.65 -4.01
C VAL A 148 3.99 -9.89 -4.08
N TYR A 149 4.41 -11.07 -4.56
CA TYR A 149 5.82 -11.42 -4.63
C TYR A 149 6.59 -10.50 -5.59
N ASP A 150 6.04 -10.17 -6.76
CA ASP A 150 6.68 -9.26 -7.72
C ASP A 150 6.91 -7.87 -7.13
N ILE A 151 5.90 -7.33 -6.44
CA ILE A 151 6.03 -6.03 -5.76
C ILE A 151 7.16 -6.10 -4.72
N LEU A 152 7.20 -7.14 -3.88
CA LEU A 152 8.23 -7.29 -2.84
C LEU A 152 9.63 -7.45 -3.43
N PHE A 153 9.77 -8.29 -4.46
CA PHE A 153 11.04 -8.59 -5.10
C PHE A 153 11.65 -7.32 -5.72
N HIS A 154 10.86 -6.55 -6.47
CA HIS A 154 11.33 -5.33 -7.12
C HIS A 154 11.53 -4.16 -6.14
N HIS A 155 10.71 -4.07 -5.09
CA HIS A 155 10.83 -3.05 -4.06
C HIS A 155 12.06 -3.24 -3.15
N SER A 156 12.42 -4.50 -2.89
CA SER A 156 13.49 -4.86 -1.94
C SER A 156 14.89 -5.00 -2.59
N GLN A 157 15.07 -4.59 -3.86
CA GLN A 157 16.34 -4.62 -4.62
C GLN A 157 17.28 -5.79 -4.26
N SER A 158 16.82 -7.01 -4.48
CA SER A 158 17.64 -8.24 -4.40
C SER A 158 18.20 -8.61 -3.01
N SER A 159 17.66 -8.10 -1.90
CA SER A 159 18.03 -8.56 -0.54
C SER A 159 17.80 -10.06 -0.34
N ASP A 160 18.56 -10.68 0.55
CA ASP A 160 18.41 -12.12 0.86
C ASP A 160 17.08 -12.43 1.55
N ILE A 161 16.62 -11.48 2.37
CA ILE A 161 15.32 -11.53 3.03
C ILE A 161 14.50 -10.33 2.57
N LEU A 162 13.33 -10.61 2.00
CA LEU A 162 12.38 -9.58 1.59
C LEU A 162 11.60 -9.11 2.81
N CYS A 163 11.23 -7.83 2.84
CA CYS A 163 10.40 -7.30 3.91
C CYS A 163 9.35 -6.34 3.34
N ASP A 164 8.18 -6.35 3.96
CA ASP A 164 7.09 -5.42 3.69
C ASP A 164 6.71 -4.69 4.96
N LYS A 165 6.41 -3.41 4.83
CA LYS A 165 5.73 -2.65 5.89
C LYS A 165 4.58 -1.87 5.28
N ASP A 166 3.40 -2.47 5.34
CA ASP A 166 2.13 -1.80 5.16
C ASP A 166 1.28 -2.03 6.43
N PRO A 167 0.89 -1.00 7.20
CA PRO A 167 0.32 -1.19 8.54
C PRO A 167 -0.81 -2.22 8.62
N PHE A 168 -1.75 -2.17 7.66
CA PHE A 168 -2.92 -3.06 7.64
C PHE A 168 -2.69 -4.42 6.98
N VAL A 169 -1.48 -4.75 6.53
CA VAL A 169 -1.17 -6.07 5.93
C VAL A 169 -1.44 -7.21 6.92
N LEU A 170 -1.23 -6.96 8.22
CA LEU A 170 -1.48 -7.90 9.32
C LEU A 170 -2.97 -8.23 9.54
N LYS A 171 -3.91 -7.52 8.90
CA LYS A 171 -5.33 -7.96 8.88
C LYS A 171 -5.54 -9.23 8.07
N TYR A 172 -4.54 -9.61 7.27
CA TYR A 172 -4.60 -10.74 6.35
C TYR A 172 -3.48 -11.76 6.64
N ALA A 173 -2.87 -11.74 7.84
CA ALA A 173 -1.70 -12.56 8.15
C ALA A 173 -1.95 -14.06 7.90
N SER A 174 -3.14 -14.58 8.22
CA SER A 174 -3.48 -15.98 8.00
C SER A 174 -3.52 -16.34 6.51
N TYR A 175 -4.05 -15.45 5.68
CA TYR A 175 -4.09 -15.66 4.22
C TYR A 175 -2.71 -15.48 3.57
N ILE A 176 -1.91 -14.53 4.06
CA ILE A 176 -0.53 -14.37 3.60
C ILE A 176 0.31 -15.60 3.97
N SER A 177 0.16 -16.12 5.19
CA SER A 177 0.86 -17.31 5.68
C SER A 177 0.53 -18.56 4.87
N SER A 178 -0.69 -18.68 4.32
CA SER A 178 -1.04 -19.78 3.41
C SER A 178 -0.40 -19.63 2.03
N MET A 179 -0.27 -18.39 1.50
CA MET A 179 0.40 -18.14 0.22
C MET A 179 1.94 -18.20 0.32
N PHE A 180 2.49 -17.82 1.48
CA PHE A 180 3.93 -17.74 1.76
C PHE A 180 4.25 -18.50 3.06
N PRO A 181 4.38 -19.84 3.02
CA PRO A 181 4.50 -20.66 4.23
C PRO A 181 5.70 -20.31 5.13
N ASN A 182 6.78 -19.77 4.55
CA ASN A 182 7.99 -19.38 5.27
C ASN A 182 7.98 -17.91 5.74
N SER A 183 6.88 -17.17 5.54
CA SER A 183 6.80 -15.77 5.98
C SER A 183 6.67 -15.65 7.49
N LYS A 184 7.29 -14.61 8.06
CA LYS A 184 7.14 -14.21 9.46
C LYS A 184 6.49 -12.84 9.56
N PHE A 185 5.81 -12.60 10.68
CA PHE A 185 5.01 -11.41 10.92
C PHE A 185 5.47 -10.72 12.20
N LEU A 186 5.62 -9.40 12.14
CA LEU A 186 5.82 -8.54 13.30
C LEU A 186 4.59 -7.66 13.48
N LEU A 187 3.78 -7.95 14.49
CA LEU A 187 2.63 -7.13 14.87
C LEU A 187 3.09 -6.06 15.87
N ILE A 188 3.17 -4.82 15.41
CA ILE A 188 3.54 -3.69 16.26
C ILE A 188 2.33 -3.22 17.06
N ILE A 189 2.49 -3.26 18.38
CA ILE A 189 1.48 -2.89 19.36
C ILE A 189 1.93 -1.63 20.08
N ARG A 190 1.01 -0.69 20.22
CA ARG A 190 1.23 0.57 20.94
C ARG A 190 -0.04 0.97 21.65
N ASP A 191 0.11 1.66 22.78
CA ASP A 191 -0.99 2.22 23.55
C ASP A 191 -1.93 3.02 22.64
N ALA A 192 -3.20 2.63 22.60
CA ALA A 192 -4.23 3.26 21.76
C ALA A 192 -4.28 4.78 21.98
N ARG A 193 -4.09 5.21 23.24
CA ARG A 193 -4.08 6.61 23.64
C ARG A 193 -2.99 7.39 22.91
N ALA A 194 -1.79 6.82 22.83
CA ALA A 194 -0.66 7.37 22.07
C ALA A 194 -0.91 7.36 20.56
N VAL A 195 -1.51 6.28 20.05
CA VAL A 195 -1.84 6.13 18.62
C VAL A 195 -2.85 7.19 18.20
N ILE A 196 -4.00 7.30 18.89
CA ILE A 196 -5.07 8.24 18.55
C ILE A 196 -4.58 9.68 18.68
N HIS A 197 -3.87 10.00 19.77
CA HIS A 197 -3.28 11.32 19.93
C HIS A 197 -2.31 11.67 18.78
N SER A 198 -1.47 10.72 18.34
CA SER A 198 -0.58 10.95 17.19
C SER A 198 -1.33 11.10 15.88
N VAL A 199 -2.44 10.40 15.66
CA VAL A 199 -3.26 10.54 14.44
C VAL A 199 -3.83 11.95 14.37
N MET A 200 -4.43 12.42 15.47
CA MET A 200 -5.13 13.70 15.52
C MET A 200 -4.18 14.89 15.44
N THR A 201 -3.13 14.91 16.27
CA THR A 201 -2.18 16.04 16.33
C THR A 201 -1.36 16.21 15.06
N ARG A 202 -1.03 15.10 14.38
CA ARG A 202 -0.30 15.12 13.11
C ARG A 202 -1.20 15.11 11.88
N LYS A 203 -2.53 15.15 12.07
CA LYS A 203 -3.54 15.17 10.99
C LYS A 203 -3.33 14.03 9.97
N VAL A 204 -3.01 12.83 10.45
CA VAL A 204 -2.78 11.67 9.57
C VAL A 204 -4.12 11.11 9.13
N THR A 205 -4.37 11.06 7.83
CA THR A 205 -5.63 10.57 7.28
C THR A 205 -5.61 9.05 7.19
N ILE A 206 -6.52 8.40 7.93
CA ILE A 206 -6.74 6.95 7.91
C ILE A 206 -8.21 6.74 7.59
N THR A 207 -8.51 5.88 6.62
CA THR A 207 -9.90 5.62 6.20
C THR A 207 -10.79 5.25 7.40
N GLY A 208 -11.86 6.02 7.59
CA GLY A 208 -12.82 5.86 8.68
C GLY A 208 -12.50 6.62 9.97
N PHE A 209 -11.24 7.03 10.20
CA PHE A 209 -10.85 7.80 11.39
C PHE A 209 -11.27 9.26 11.24
N SER A 210 -11.56 9.90 12.38
CA SER A 210 -11.82 11.33 12.49
C SER A 210 -10.60 12.06 13.05
N LEU A 211 -10.34 13.30 12.63
CA LEU A 211 -9.27 14.10 13.22
C LEU A 211 -9.69 14.82 14.52
N THR A 212 -10.97 14.73 14.89
CA THR A 212 -11.56 15.46 16.02
C THR A 212 -12.27 14.56 17.04
N ASP A 213 -12.56 13.30 16.70
CA ASP A 213 -13.33 12.39 17.57
C ASP A 213 -12.47 11.26 18.14
N TYR A 214 -12.03 11.42 19.40
CA TYR A 214 -11.29 10.39 20.14
C TYR A 214 -12.10 9.10 20.33
N ARG A 215 -13.42 9.18 20.56
CA ARG A 215 -14.27 8.03 20.90
C ARG A 215 -14.42 7.12 19.69
N LEU A 216 -14.73 7.70 18.52
CA LEU A 216 -14.77 6.99 17.25
C LEU A 216 -13.43 6.33 16.95
N ASN A 217 -12.34 7.09 17.08
CA ASN A 217 -11.00 6.60 16.78
C ASN A 217 -10.58 5.44 17.68
N LEU A 218 -10.87 5.50 18.98
CA LEU A 218 -10.60 4.40 19.92
C LEU A 218 -11.36 3.13 19.53
N LYS A 219 -12.64 3.23 19.18
CA LYS A 219 -13.44 2.09 18.70
C LYS A 219 -12.86 1.48 17.42
N LEU A 220 -12.46 2.33 16.47
CA LEU A 220 -11.87 1.88 15.20
C LEU A 220 -10.48 1.25 15.40
N TRP A 221 -9.67 1.84 16.29
CA TRP A 221 -8.40 1.26 16.70
C TRP A 221 -8.61 -0.10 17.35
N ASN A 222 -9.58 -0.21 18.27
CA ASN A 222 -9.88 -1.45 18.97
C ASN A 222 -10.23 -2.56 17.98
N LYS A 223 -11.19 -2.29 17.08
CA LYS A 223 -11.61 -3.24 16.05
C LYS A 223 -10.46 -3.64 15.13
N GLY A 224 -9.65 -2.67 14.70
CA GLY A 224 -8.50 -2.94 13.83
C GLY A 224 -7.44 -3.79 14.52
N MET A 225 -7.08 -3.43 15.76
CA MET A 225 -6.09 -4.14 16.56
C MET A 225 -6.56 -5.54 16.94
N GLU A 226 -7.83 -5.70 17.32
CA GLU A 226 -8.42 -7.01 17.61
C GLU A 226 -8.31 -7.95 16.40
N ILE A 227 -8.67 -7.49 15.20
CA ILE A 227 -8.53 -8.30 13.98
C ILE A 227 -7.07 -8.73 13.77
N MET A 228 -6.12 -7.79 13.86
CA MET A 228 -4.69 -8.12 13.64
C MET A 228 -4.12 -9.01 14.74
N PHE A 229 -4.56 -8.82 15.98
CA PHE A 229 -4.20 -9.66 17.12
C PHE A 229 -4.68 -11.10 16.91
N GLU A 230 -5.95 -11.30 16.51
CA GLU A 230 -6.47 -12.64 16.23
C GLU A 230 -5.79 -13.28 15.02
N GLN A 231 -5.49 -12.52 13.97
CA GLN A 231 -4.72 -13.02 12.82
C GLN A 231 -3.31 -13.48 13.25
N CYS A 232 -2.63 -12.70 14.09
CA CYS A 232 -1.33 -13.03 14.65
C CYS A 232 -1.39 -14.31 15.51
N LYS A 233 -2.41 -14.45 16.36
CA LYS A 233 -2.64 -15.67 17.13
C LYS A 233 -2.95 -16.88 16.24
N GLN A 234 -3.73 -16.69 15.19
CA GLN A 234 -4.14 -17.77 14.29
C GLN A 234 -2.97 -18.35 13.49
N VAL A 235 -2.00 -17.52 13.08
CA VAL A 235 -0.79 -18.02 12.38
C VAL A 235 0.22 -18.71 13.30
N GLY A 236 0.11 -18.49 14.61
CA GLY A 236 0.95 -19.13 15.64
C GLY A 236 2.22 -18.34 15.99
N GLU A 237 2.75 -18.63 17.18
CA GLU A 237 3.90 -17.92 17.78
C GLU A 237 5.21 -18.13 16.99
N ASP A 238 5.33 -19.22 16.23
CA ASP A 238 6.49 -19.48 15.35
C ASP A 238 6.51 -18.56 14.12
N LYS A 239 5.35 -17.99 13.76
CA LYS A 239 5.19 -17.15 12.57
C LYS A 239 4.83 -15.71 12.89
N CYS A 240 4.22 -15.39 14.03
CA CYS A 240 3.92 -14.01 14.39
C CYS A 240 4.41 -13.64 15.78
N LEU A 241 5.23 -12.57 15.83
CA LEU A 241 5.71 -11.96 17.07
C LEU A 241 4.99 -10.63 17.31
N MET A 242 4.44 -10.47 18.50
CA MET A 242 3.89 -9.21 18.98
C MET A 242 5.01 -8.35 19.56
N VAL A 243 5.21 -7.15 19.02
CA VAL A 243 6.27 -6.22 19.42
C VAL A 243 5.65 -4.96 20.00
N TYR A 244 5.88 -4.75 21.29
CA TYR A 244 5.42 -3.55 21.99
C TYR A 244 6.35 -2.38 21.71
N TYR A 245 5.82 -1.33 21.08
CA TYR A 245 6.55 -0.11 20.75
C TYR A 245 7.25 0.48 21.97
N GLU A 246 6.57 0.51 23.11
CA GLU A 246 7.11 1.10 24.33
C GLU A 246 8.35 0.33 24.81
N GLN A 247 8.32 -1.00 24.75
CA GLN A 247 9.48 -1.84 25.10
C GLN A 247 10.60 -1.72 24.07
N LEU A 248 10.27 -1.60 22.78
CA LEU A 248 11.24 -1.38 21.71
C LEU A 248 12.01 -0.07 21.90
N VAL A 249 11.35 1.01 22.33
CA VAL A 249 12.02 2.31 22.52
C VAL A 249 12.67 2.46 23.89
N LEU A 250 12.20 1.75 24.93
CA LEU A 250 12.80 1.76 26.26
C LEU A 250 14.01 0.85 26.34
N GLN A 251 13.91 -0.36 25.78
CA GLN A 251 14.91 -1.43 25.89
C GLN A 251 15.24 -1.99 24.48
N PRO A 252 15.80 -1.16 23.58
CA PRO A 252 15.97 -1.51 22.17
C PRO A 252 16.86 -2.73 21.96
N LYS A 253 17.98 -2.85 22.70
CA LYS A 253 18.90 -3.99 22.54
C LYS A 253 18.19 -5.32 22.79
N LYS A 254 17.56 -5.46 23.96
CA LYS A 254 16.82 -6.66 24.35
C LYS A 254 15.66 -6.97 23.39
N SER A 255 14.92 -5.93 22.99
CA SER A 255 13.77 -6.08 22.09
C SER A 255 14.22 -6.52 20.70
N ILE A 256 15.28 -5.93 20.15
CA ILE A 256 15.79 -6.26 18.82
C ILE A 256 16.49 -7.63 18.83
N GLU A 257 17.23 -8.00 19.88
CA GLU A 257 17.78 -9.35 20.04
C GLU A 257 16.67 -10.42 19.97
N ASN A 258 15.56 -10.20 20.68
CA ASN A 258 14.40 -11.10 20.64
C ASN A 258 13.77 -11.17 19.25
N ILE A 259 13.66 -10.03 18.56
CA ILE A 259 13.10 -9.95 17.20
C ILE A 259 14.00 -10.68 16.20
N LEU A 260 15.32 -10.44 16.22
CA LEU A 260 16.25 -11.10 15.31
C LEU A 260 16.31 -12.61 15.59
N LYS A 261 16.30 -13.03 16.85
CA LYS A 261 16.18 -14.44 17.22
C LYS A 261 14.89 -15.06 16.66
N PHE A 262 13.75 -14.40 16.84
CA PHE A 262 12.49 -14.83 16.26
C PHE A 262 12.55 -14.92 14.74
N LEU A 263 13.24 -13.99 14.06
CA LEU A 263 13.40 -13.97 12.61
C LEU A 263 14.48 -14.93 12.08
N ASN A 264 15.20 -15.65 12.96
CA ASN A 264 16.38 -16.45 12.62
C ASN A 264 17.51 -15.62 11.96
N LEU A 265 17.71 -14.41 12.44
CA LEU A 265 18.75 -13.48 12.00
C LEU A 265 19.87 -13.37 13.02
N THR A 266 21.10 -13.25 12.53
CA THR A 266 22.27 -12.97 13.37
C THR A 266 22.22 -11.54 13.90
N TRP A 267 22.73 -11.32 15.12
CA TRP A 267 22.88 -9.97 15.64
C TRP A 267 23.92 -9.17 14.83
N VAL A 268 23.61 -7.91 14.54
CA VAL A 268 24.54 -6.89 14.04
C VAL A 268 24.27 -5.58 14.76
N ASP A 269 25.30 -4.81 15.09
CA ASP A 269 25.15 -3.58 15.89
C ASP A 269 24.42 -2.45 15.13
N ASP A 270 24.49 -2.46 13.79
CA ASP A 270 23.81 -1.52 12.89
C ASP A 270 22.32 -1.30 13.23
N VAL A 271 21.63 -2.33 13.76
CA VAL A 271 20.21 -2.29 14.15
C VAL A 271 19.88 -1.31 15.27
N LEU A 272 20.88 -0.92 16.06
CA LEU A 272 20.75 0.13 17.08
C LEU A 272 21.00 1.54 16.53
N HIS A 273 21.44 1.63 15.27
CA HIS A 273 22.00 2.83 14.65
C HIS A 273 21.35 3.17 13.30
N HIS A 274 20.06 2.87 13.14
CA HIS A 274 19.32 3.08 11.90
C HIS A 274 19.43 4.53 11.39
N GLU A 275 19.56 5.52 12.27
CA GLU A 275 19.65 6.94 11.92
C GLU A 275 20.87 7.29 11.04
N GLN A 276 21.92 6.46 11.12
CA GLN A 276 23.19 6.63 10.39
C GLN A 276 23.12 6.14 8.93
N PHE A 277 22.06 5.38 8.61
CA PHE A 277 21.85 4.73 7.32
C PHE A 277 20.73 5.34 6.49
N ILE A 278 20.04 6.36 7.02
CA ILE A 278 19.03 7.13 6.30
C ILE A 278 19.63 7.86 5.09
N GLY A 279 19.03 7.66 3.92
CA GLY A 279 19.55 8.20 2.64
C GLY A 279 20.75 7.43 2.08
N LYS A 280 21.15 6.34 2.74
CA LYS A 280 22.10 5.35 2.24
C LYS A 280 21.34 4.07 1.88
N LYS A 281 21.43 3.03 2.72
CA LYS A 281 20.63 1.79 2.55
C LYS A 281 19.17 1.94 2.96
N ILE A 282 18.85 2.86 3.88
CA ILE A 282 17.46 3.09 4.30
C ILE A 282 16.83 4.20 3.46
N SER A 283 15.89 3.82 2.61
CA SER A 283 15.08 4.75 1.82
C SER A 283 13.85 5.22 2.62
N LEU A 284 13.55 6.52 2.56
CA LEU A 284 12.39 7.13 3.20
C LEU A 284 11.61 7.95 2.16
N SER A 285 10.29 7.72 2.08
CA SER A 285 9.42 8.60 1.33
C SER A 285 9.20 9.93 2.07
N LYS A 286 9.36 11.06 1.38
CA LYS A 286 9.03 12.40 1.91
C LYS A 286 7.51 12.61 2.13
N THR A 287 6.68 11.74 1.58
CA THR A 287 5.22 11.80 1.75
C THR A 287 4.70 10.92 2.88
N GLU A 288 5.54 10.06 3.48
CA GLU A 288 5.19 9.30 4.67
C GLU A 288 5.24 10.17 5.94
N HIS A 289 4.15 10.19 6.71
CA HIS A 289 4.02 10.98 7.95
C HIS A 289 4.99 10.60 9.10
N SER A 290 5.78 9.54 8.94
CA SER A 290 6.74 9.06 9.95
C SER A 290 8.19 9.44 9.64
N SER A 291 8.49 9.97 8.45
CA SER A 291 9.86 10.11 7.96
C SER A 291 10.69 11.13 8.75
N ASP A 292 10.09 12.27 9.11
CA ASP A 292 10.67 13.30 9.99
C ASP A 292 10.99 12.79 11.42
N GLN A 293 10.35 11.70 11.85
CA GLN A 293 10.57 11.11 13.17
C GLN A 293 11.59 9.98 13.12
N VAL A 294 11.53 9.12 12.09
CA VAL A 294 12.43 7.97 11.91
C VAL A 294 13.85 8.38 11.59
N ILE A 295 14.08 9.59 11.08
CA ILE A 295 15.45 10.08 10.87
C ILE A 295 16.26 10.21 12.16
N LYS A 296 15.61 10.33 13.33
CA LYS A 296 16.23 10.45 14.64
C LYS A 296 16.60 9.07 15.19
N PRO A 297 17.62 8.96 16.07
CA PRO A 297 17.89 7.71 16.79
C PRO A 297 16.71 7.29 17.66
N ILE A 298 16.69 6.03 18.09
CA ILE A 298 15.68 5.51 19.03
C ILE A 298 15.66 6.40 20.28
N ASN A 299 14.48 6.95 20.61
CA ASN A 299 14.33 8.00 21.61
C ASN A 299 12.95 7.98 22.30
N LEU A 300 12.83 8.77 23.37
CA LEU A 300 11.65 8.80 24.25
C LEU A 300 10.66 9.93 23.93
N GLU A 301 10.93 10.81 22.95
CA GLU A 301 10.13 12.02 22.72
C GLU A 301 8.65 11.71 22.48
N ALA A 302 8.31 10.55 21.90
CA ALA A 302 6.94 10.21 21.55
C ALA A 302 6.24 9.29 22.57
N LEU A 303 6.94 8.83 23.61
CA LEU A 303 6.44 7.78 24.50
C LEU A 303 5.19 8.24 25.27
N THR A 304 5.23 9.44 25.85
CA THR A 304 4.19 9.94 26.77
C THR A 304 3.47 11.19 26.30
N LYS A 305 3.67 11.62 25.03
CA LYS A 305 3.07 12.86 24.46
C LYS A 305 1.55 12.94 24.54
N TRP A 306 0.86 11.82 24.69
CA TRP A 306 -0.60 11.80 24.83
C TRP A 306 -1.09 12.15 26.23
N PHE A 307 -0.21 12.08 27.24
CA PHE A 307 -0.55 12.34 28.63
C PHE A 307 -1.12 13.76 28.79
N GLY A 308 -2.25 13.88 29.48
CA GLY A 308 -2.95 15.15 29.67
C GLY A 308 -3.80 15.63 28.49
N HIS A 309 -3.78 14.95 27.33
CA HIS A 309 -4.51 15.40 26.13
C HIS A 309 -5.81 14.63 25.83
N ILE A 310 -6.11 13.57 26.58
CA ILE A 310 -7.33 12.79 26.38
C ILE A 310 -8.47 13.42 27.20
N PRO A 311 -9.64 13.71 26.58
CA PRO A 311 -10.81 14.22 27.29
C PRO A 311 -11.24 13.33 28.46
N SER A 312 -11.77 13.93 29.52
CA SER A 312 -12.17 13.22 30.74
C SER A 312 -13.31 12.21 30.51
N ASP A 313 -14.28 12.54 29.67
CA ASP A 313 -15.38 11.65 29.29
C ASP A 313 -14.86 10.42 28.52
N VAL A 314 -13.87 10.62 27.64
CA VAL A 314 -13.23 9.53 26.89
C VAL A 314 -12.48 8.59 27.85
N LYS A 315 -11.78 9.16 28.84
CA LYS A 315 -11.02 8.40 29.84
C LYS A 315 -11.91 7.46 30.65
N GLN A 316 -13.07 7.97 31.10
CA GLN A 316 -14.04 7.19 31.88
C GLN A 316 -14.54 5.97 31.10
N ASP A 317 -14.62 6.08 29.78
CA ASP A 317 -15.14 5.03 28.90
C ASP A 317 -14.06 4.20 28.18
N LEU A 318 -12.77 4.33 28.53
CA LEU A 318 -11.67 3.64 27.82
C LEU A 318 -11.88 2.12 27.72
N ASP A 319 -12.39 1.51 28.78
CA ASP A 319 -12.65 0.06 28.83
C ASP A 319 -13.74 -0.39 27.87
N ILE A 320 -14.70 0.50 27.59
CA ILE A 320 -15.82 0.27 26.67
C ILE A 320 -15.39 0.58 25.24
N LEU A 321 -14.65 1.67 25.05
CA LEU A 321 -14.22 2.17 23.74
C LEU A 321 -13.09 1.31 23.16
N ALA A 322 -12.17 0.84 23.99
CA ALA A 322 -10.98 0.11 23.57
C ALA A 322 -10.59 -1.03 24.54
N PRO A 323 -11.43 -2.07 24.71
CA PRO A 323 -11.14 -3.22 25.57
C PRO A 323 -9.81 -3.94 25.26
N MET A 324 -9.30 -3.84 24.02
CA MET A 324 -7.98 -4.35 23.64
C MET A 324 -6.85 -3.73 24.46
N LEU A 325 -6.98 -2.51 25.00
CA LEU A 325 -5.97 -1.92 25.89
C LEU A 325 -5.67 -2.85 27.07
N LYS A 326 -6.72 -3.29 27.79
CA LYS A 326 -6.59 -4.23 28.90
C LYS A 326 -6.03 -5.57 28.45
N ARG A 327 -6.55 -6.11 27.35
CA ARG A 327 -6.10 -7.41 26.79
C ARG A 327 -4.63 -7.40 26.43
N LEU A 328 -4.11 -6.25 26.01
CA LEU A 328 -2.71 -6.05 25.64
C LEU A 328 -1.82 -5.62 26.81
N GLY A 329 -2.36 -5.49 28.02
CA GLY A 329 -1.61 -5.16 29.23
C GLY A 329 -1.49 -3.66 29.53
N TYR A 330 -2.20 -2.80 28.81
CA TYR A 330 -2.23 -1.36 29.11
C TYR A 330 -3.21 -1.05 30.23
N ASN A 331 -2.73 -0.37 31.28
CA ASN A 331 -3.58 0.07 32.39
C ASN A 331 -4.49 1.22 31.93
N THR A 332 -5.81 0.97 31.99
CA THR A 332 -6.86 1.94 31.65
C THR A 332 -7.42 2.68 32.87
N LYS A 333 -7.09 2.24 34.10
CA LYS A 333 -7.52 2.89 35.35
C LYS A 333 -6.65 4.08 35.73
N SER A 334 -5.41 4.11 35.25
CA SER A 334 -4.48 5.22 35.45
C SER A 334 -4.30 5.99 34.15
N ASP A 335 -4.35 7.31 34.27
CA ASP A 335 -3.96 8.21 33.18
C ASP A 335 -2.45 8.41 33.09
N VAL A 336 -1.71 8.08 34.15
CA VAL A 336 -0.24 8.23 34.17
C VAL A 336 0.37 7.10 33.34
N PRO A 337 1.10 7.41 32.25
CA PRO A 337 1.76 6.39 31.45
C PRO A 337 2.82 5.69 32.30
N SER A 338 2.76 4.36 32.37
CA SER A 338 3.75 3.52 33.04
C SER A 338 4.15 2.40 32.09
N TYR A 339 5.33 2.55 31.49
CA TYR A 339 5.82 1.63 30.46
C TYR A 339 7.15 0.96 30.83
N GLY A 340 7.82 1.42 31.87
CA GLY A 340 9.13 0.92 32.31
C GLY A 340 10.23 1.99 32.23
N ASN A 341 11.46 1.57 32.52
CA ASN A 341 12.65 2.41 32.50
C ASN A 341 13.44 2.23 31.21
N ALA A 342 14.04 3.32 30.73
CA ALA A 342 14.85 3.30 29.52
C ALA A 342 16.28 2.81 29.81
N ASP A 343 16.85 2.07 28.88
CA ASP A 343 18.26 1.69 28.89
C ASP A 343 19.16 2.92 28.71
N GLN A 344 20.40 2.83 29.20
CA GLN A 344 21.38 3.90 29.12
C GLN A 344 21.59 4.40 27.67
N LEU A 345 21.63 3.48 26.70
CA LEU A 345 21.72 3.80 25.27
C LEU A 345 20.66 4.82 24.82
N VAL A 346 19.42 4.67 25.32
CA VAL A 346 18.31 5.54 24.94
C VAL A 346 18.42 6.90 25.64
N LEU A 347 18.89 6.92 26.88
CA LEU A 347 19.18 8.15 27.61
C LEU A 347 20.30 8.95 26.92
N ASP A 348 21.34 8.26 26.44
CA ASP A 348 22.44 8.85 25.68
C ASP A 348 21.93 9.39 24.33
N ASN A 349 21.05 8.66 23.65
CA ASN A 349 20.38 9.16 22.45
C ASN A 349 19.57 10.43 22.73
N MET A 350 18.86 10.49 23.86
CA MET A 350 18.13 11.69 24.28
C MET A 350 19.08 12.87 24.54
N ASN A 351 20.23 12.64 25.16
CA ASN A 351 21.24 13.68 25.38
C ASN A 351 21.82 14.17 24.06
N ARG A 352 22.15 13.26 23.13
CA ARG A 352 22.62 13.59 21.78
C ARG A 352 21.59 14.39 20.98
N LEU A 353 20.31 14.06 21.10
CA LEU A 353 19.22 14.82 20.46
C LEU A 353 19.15 16.24 21.01
N LYS A 354 19.24 16.43 22.33
CA LYS A 354 19.21 17.75 22.98
C LYS A 354 20.42 18.60 22.60
N GLN A 355 21.62 18.03 22.64
CA GLN A 355 22.86 18.72 22.30
C GLN A 355 22.92 19.15 20.83
N ASN A 356 22.23 18.43 19.94
CA ASN A 356 22.24 18.67 18.50
C ASN A 356 20.84 19.01 17.96
N ALA A 357 20.03 19.72 18.75
CA ALA A 357 18.62 19.96 18.42
C ALA A 357 18.43 20.63 17.05
N ASP A 358 19.25 21.63 16.72
CA ASP A 358 19.17 22.35 15.45
C ASP A 358 19.46 21.46 14.25
N PHE A 359 20.47 20.59 14.36
CA PHE A 359 20.78 19.61 13.32
C PHE A 359 19.60 18.66 13.07
N TRP A 360 19.03 18.10 14.14
CA TRP A 360 17.90 17.18 14.01
C TRP A 360 16.63 17.86 13.51
N ASN A 361 16.38 19.10 13.92
CA ASN A 361 15.26 19.90 13.43
C ASN A 361 15.41 20.25 11.95
N ALA A 362 16.62 20.63 11.51
CA ALA A 362 16.91 20.87 10.10
C ALA A 362 16.75 19.60 9.26
N LYS A 363 17.29 18.46 9.73
CA LYS A 363 17.13 17.15 9.08
C LYS A 363 15.65 16.76 9.01
N ALA A 364 14.87 16.99 10.07
CA ALA A 364 13.44 16.70 10.11
C ALA A 364 12.66 17.51 9.08
N LYS A 365 12.99 18.79 8.87
CA LYS A 365 12.34 19.64 7.86
C LYS A 365 12.49 19.13 6.43
N ILE A 366 13.59 18.44 6.10
CA ILE A 366 13.82 17.84 4.77
C ILE A 366 12.81 16.70 4.49
N TYR A 367 12.43 15.97 5.54
CA TYR A 367 11.52 14.82 5.49
C TYR A 367 10.13 15.12 6.06
N ALA A 368 9.89 16.36 6.47
CA ALA A 368 8.60 16.80 6.95
C ALA A 368 7.62 16.78 5.79
N HIS A 369 6.45 16.23 6.05
CA HIS A 369 5.38 16.23 5.06
C HIS A 369 4.99 17.68 4.77
N GLN A 370 5.40 18.20 3.60
CA GLN A 370 4.91 19.47 3.10
C GLN A 370 3.48 19.24 2.64
N LEU A 371 2.51 19.64 3.47
CA LEU A 371 1.15 19.80 2.97
C LEU A 371 1.22 20.81 1.80
N PRO A 372 0.72 20.47 0.60
CA PRO A 372 0.64 21.48 -0.45
C PRO A 372 -0.14 22.66 0.10
N ASN A 373 0.43 23.87 0.00
CA ASN A 373 -0.25 25.11 0.35
C ASN A 373 -1.63 25.10 -0.31
N SER A 374 -2.69 25.05 0.49
CA SER A 374 -4.08 24.96 0.05
C SER A 374 -4.59 26.28 -0.57
N THR A 375 -3.70 27.09 -1.17
CA THR A 375 -4.02 28.42 -1.70
C THR A 375 -4.18 28.51 -3.21
N ASN A 376 -4.11 27.41 -3.98
CA ASN A 376 -4.17 27.49 -5.45
C ASN A 376 -5.08 26.48 -6.17
N LEU A 377 -6.03 25.83 -5.48
CA LEU A 377 -6.97 24.89 -6.12
C LEU A 377 -8.39 25.43 -6.33
N PHE A 378 -8.62 26.74 -6.15
CA PHE A 378 -9.89 27.41 -6.48
C PHE A 378 -9.79 28.51 -7.54
N ASN A 379 -8.66 28.63 -8.24
CA ASN A 379 -8.52 29.51 -9.40
C ASN A 379 -7.99 28.73 -10.60
N LYS A 380 -8.87 27.97 -11.26
CA LYS A 380 -8.88 27.79 -12.72
C LYS A 380 -10.15 27.09 -13.17
#